data_AF-A0A6P8JDZ6-F1
#
_entry.id   AF-A0A6P8JDZ6-F1
#
_cell.length_a   1.000
_cell.length_b   1.000
_cell.length_c   1.000
_cell.angle_alpha   90.00
_cell.angle_beta   90.00
_cell.angle_gamma   90.00
#
_symmetry.space_group_name_H-M   'P 1'
#
loop_
_entity.id
_entity.type
_entity.pdbx_description
1 polymer ?
#
loop_
_entity_poly.entity_id
_entity_poly.type
_entity_poly.pdbx_seq_one_letter_code
_entity_poly.pdbx_strand_id
1 'polypeptide(L)'
;MLRLLTKTRVLRQLMPATGATPPASRFYAKNQGGASQKSDDDMVSNEPIKFFGSQAATWRAKDTRSGGSDETLWYQPYVISASLAIFLLYFCALREESDIDLRLEGNLYEHVSGLEEVQLTVNYRYNKEHGLDTKEQERRLRELGVDLSQLDAKLAAQ
;
A
#
# COMPACT_ATOMS: atom_id res chain seq x y z
N MET A 1 -50.32 -17.79 45.07
CA MET A 1 -49.82 -18.99 44.37
C MET A 1 -48.42 -18.71 43.85
N LEU A 2 -47.45 -19.46 44.39
CA LEU A 2 -46.03 -19.47 44.02
C LEU A 2 -45.84 -19.90 42.55
N ARG A 3 -44.75 -19.39 41.95
CA ARG A 3 -43.75 -20.04 41.06
C ARG A 3 -43.22 -18.99 40.08
N LEU A 4 -41.94 -18.81 39.77
CA LEU A 4 -40.65 -19.33 40.25
C LEU A 4 -39.62 -18.42 39.56
N LEU A 5 -38.70 -17.80 40.33
CA LEU A 5 -37.50 -17.18 39.77
C LEU A 5 -36.63 -18.28 39.13
N THR A 6 -36.28 -18.15 37.85
CA THR A 6 -35.16 -18.90 37.26
C THR A 6 -33.98 -17.95 37.03
N LYS A 7 -33.08 -17.95 38.02
CA LYS A 7 -31.73 -17.38 37.92
C LYS A 7 -30.95 -18.19 36.87
N THR A 8 -30.56 -17.57 35.76
CA THR A 8 -29.52 -18.13 34.89
C THR A 8 -28.16 -17.65 35.40
N ARG A 9 -27.42 -18.54 36.06
CA ARG A 9 -26.00 -18.35 36.36
C ARG A 9 -25.23 -18.26 35.04
N VAL A 10 -24.62 -17.12 34.77
CA VAL A 10 -23.55 -17.01 33.77
C VAL A 10 -22.32 -17.69 34.37
N LEU A 11 -22.07 -18.93 33.96
CA LEU A 11 -20.84 -19.64 34.30
C LEU A 11 -19.77 -19.24 33.27
N ARG A 12 -18.98 -18.23 33.62
CA ARG A 12 -17.80 -17.81 32.85
C ARG A 12 -16.74 -18.91 32.94
N GLN A 13 -16.68 -19.79 31.94
CA GLN A 13 -15.56 -20.71 31.80
C GLN A 13 -14.30 -19.91 31.42
N LEU A 14 -13.33 -19.88 32.33
CA LEU A 14 -11.97 -19.42 32.06
C LEU A 14 -11.21 -20.60 31.46
N MET A 15 -10.90 -20.53 30.16
CA MET A 15 -10.00 -21.48 29.51
C MET A 15 -8.55 -20.95 29.58
N PRO A 16 -7.55 -21.81 29.88
CA PRO A 16 -6.16 -21.43 29.96
C PRO A 16 -5.57 -21.22 28.55
N ALA A 17 -4.73 -20.20 28.43
CA ALA A 17 -4.03 -19.83 27.21
C ALA A 17 -3.01 -20.93 26.81
N THR A 18 -3.32 -21.68 25.77
CA THR A 18 -2.34 -22.46 25.00
C THR A 18 -2.24 -21.85 23.61
N GLY A 19 -1.01 -21.44 23.25
CA GLY A 19 -0.68 -20.66 22.07
C GLY A 19 -0.82 -21.44 20.76
N ALA A 20 -2.04 -21.52 20.25
CA ALA A 20 -2.31 -21.88 18.86
C ALA A 20 -3.35 -20.90 18.31
N THR A 21 -2.91 -19.96 17.49
CA THR A 21 -3.79 -19.12 16.67
C THR A 21 -4.68 -20.04 15.82
N PRO A 22 -6.01 -19.97 15.92
CA PRO A 22 -6.86 -20.74 15.02
C PRO A 22 -6.73 -20.15 13.60
N PRO A 23 -6.66 -20.97 12.54
CA PRO A 23 -6.72 -20.44 11.18
C PRO A 23 -8.08 -19.75 11.01
N ALA A 24 -8.05 -18.45 10.69
CA ALA A 24 -9.25 -17.69 10.35
C ALA A 24 -9.93 -18.35 9.14
N SER A 25 -10.96 -19.16 9.39
CA SER A 25 -11.81 -19.71 8.36
C SER A 25 -12.59 -18.55 7.74
N ARG A 26 -12.22 -18.16 6.52
CA ARG A 26 -13.02 -17.24 5.70
C ARG A 26 -14.35 -17.92 5.40
N PHE A 27 -15.40 -17.55 6.13
CA PHE A 27 -16.76 -17.99 5.86
C PHE A 27 -17.27 -17.24 4.62
N TYR A 28 -17.22 -17.88 3.45
CA TYR A 28 -18.01 -17.44 2.31
C TYR A 28 -19.46 -17.88 2.53
N ALA A 29 -20.37 -16.93 2.72
CA ALA A 29 -21.80 -17.21 2.72
C ALA A 29 -22.26 -17.49 1.27
N LYS A 30 -22.32 -18.78 0.89
CA LYS A 30 -22.95 -19.20 -0.37
C LYS A 30 -24.46 -19.27 -0.16
N ASN A 31 -25.18 -18.29 -0.67
CA ASN A 31 -26.64 -18.32 -0.71
C ASN A 31 -27.10 -19.42 -1.70
N GLN A 32 -27.56 -20.56 -1.19
CA GLN A 32 -28.22 -21.59 -2.01
C GLN A 32 -29.66 -21.16 -2.24
N GLY A 33 -29.86 -20.26 -3.20
CA GLY A 33 -31.18 -19.97 -3.74
C GLY A 33 -31.60 -21.08 -4.70
N GLY A 34 -32.64 -21.83 -4.32
CA GLY A 34 -33.50 -22.61 -5.22
C GLY A 34 -32.86 -23.84 -5.86
N ALA A 35 -33.25 -25.02 -5.37
CA ALA A 35 -33.02 -26.29 -6.07
C ALA A 35 -33.74 -26.28 -7.43
N SER A 36 -33.03 -25.92 -8.49
CA SER A 36 -33.41 -26.23 -9.86
C SER A 36 -32.85 -27.60 -10.20
N GLN A 37 -33.70 -28.45 -10.78
CA GLN A 37 -33.45 -29.84 -11.14
C GLN A 37 -32.05 -30.03 -11.73
N LYS A 38 -31.27 -30.95 -11.14
CA LYS A 38 -30.09 -31.52 -11.80
C LYS A 38 -30.59 -32.27 -13.02
N SER A 39 -30.43 -31.68 -14.20
CA SER A 39 -30.50 -32.41 -15.46
C SER A 39 -29.28 -33.31 -15.56
N ASP A 40 -29.53 -34.53 -16.02
CA ASP A 40 -28.62 -35.67 -16.18
C ASP A 40 -27.49 -35.45 -17.21
N ASP A 41 -26.76 -34.34 -17.14
CA ASP A 41 -25.70 -33.95 -18.10
C ASP A 41 -24.30 -33.89 -17.46
N ASP A 42 -24.06 -34.76 -16.47
CA ASP A 42 -22.72 -35.00 -15.87
C ASP A 42 -22.07 -36.29 -16.44
N MET A 43 -22.54 -36.77 -17.60
CA MET A 43 -21.76 -37.72 -18.40
C MET A 43 -20.80 -36.92 -19.26
N VAL A 44 -19.50 -37.03 -19.00
CA VAL A 44 -18.44 -36.47 -19.87
C VAL A 44 -18.54 -37.14 -21.23
N SER A 45 -19.38 -36.59 -22.10
CA SER A 45 -19.51 -37.00 -23.48
C SER A 45 -18.23 -36.60 -24.21
N ASN A 46 -17.65 -37.51 -24.99
CA ASN A 46 -16.44 -37.28 -25.79
C ASN A 46 -16.74 -36.48 -27.08
N GLU A 47 -17.93 -35.87 -27.15
CA GLU A 47 -18.32 -35.00 -28.25
C GLU A 47 -17.81 -33.57 -28.03
N PRO A 48 -17.50 -32.83 -29.11
CA PRO A 48 -17.10 -31.43 -29.00
C PRO A 48 -18.17 -30.58 -28.32
N ILE A 49 -17.77 -29.83 -27.29
CA ILE A 49 -18.65 -28.91 -26.55
C ILE A 49 -19.13 -27.80 -27.51
N LYS A 50 -20.45 -27.65 -27.63
CA LYS A 50 -21.06 -26.61 -28.46
C LYS A 50 -21.00 -25.27 -27.76
N PHE A 51 -20.44 -24.25 -28.41
CA PHE A 51 -20.36 -22.90 -27.85
C PHE A 51 -21.73 -22.22 -27.80
N PHE A 52 -22.45 -22.18 -28.94
CA PHE A 52 -23.78 -21.57 -29.02
C PHE A 52 -24.80 -22.35 -28.19
N GLY A 53 -25.43 -21.67 -27.23
CA GLY A 53 -26.37 -22.28 -26.27
C GLY A 53 -25.73 -22.73 -24.95
N SER A 54 -24.40 -22.70 -24.83
CA SER A 54 -23.72 -22.95 -23.56
C SER A 54 -23.75 -21.72 -22.64
N GLN A 55 -23.52 -21.94 -21.34
CA GLN A 55 -23.33 -20.85 -20.37
C GLN A 55 -22.13 -19.95 -20.73
N ALA A 56 -21.13 -20.48 -21.46
CA ALA A 56 -20.00 -19.71 -21.93
C ALA A 56 -20.39 -18.64 -22.98
N ALA A 57 -21.48 -18.83 -23.73
CA ALA A 57 -21.96 -17.84 -24.70
C ALA A 57 -22.62 -16.63 -24.03
N THR A 58 -23.12 -16.77 -22.80
CA THR A 58 -23.74 -15.66 -22.05
C THR A 58 -22.69 -14.82 -21.31
N TRP A 59 -21.49 -15.37 -21.10
CA TRP A 59 -20.40 -14.71 -20.40
C TRP A 59 -19.82 -13.57 -21.24
N ARG A 60 -19.87 -12.34 -20.74
CA ARG A 60 -19.34 -11.19 -21.48
C ARG A 60 -17.85 -11.07 -21.24
N ALA A 61 -17.09 -10.70 -22.28
CA ALA A 61 -15.65 -10.42 -22.15
C ALA A 61 -15.34 -9.36 -21.08
N LYS A 62 -16.27 -8.44 -20.81
CA LYS A 62 -16.13 -7.45 -19.74
C LYS A 62 -16.00 -8.12 -18.37
N ASP A 63 -16.73 -9.21 -18.11
CA ASP A 63 -16.82 -9.83 -16.79
C ASP A 63 -15.51 -10.57 -16.41
N THR A 64 -14.79 -11.12 -17.40
CA THR A 64 -13.42 -11.63 -17.19
C THR A 64 -12.41 -10.49 -17.02
N ARG A 65 -12.56 -9.40 -17.80
CA ARG A 65 -11.57 -8.34 -17.88
C ARG A 65 -11.57 -7.42 -16.66
N SER A 66 -12.75 -7.02 -16.18
CA SER A 66 -12.88 -6.00 -15.13
C SER A 66 -12.95 -6.57 -13.71
N GLY A 67 -13.01 -7.89 -13.54
CA GLY A 67 -12.75 -8.56 -12.26
C GLY A 67 -13.57 -8.04 -11.08
N GLY A 68 -14.79 -7.57 -11.32
CA GLY A 68 -15.65 -6.99 -10.29
C GLY A 68 -17.08 -6.86 -10.81
N SER A 69 -18.06 -7.16 -9.96
CA SER A 69 -19.45 -6.87 -10.24
C SER A 69 -19.65 -5.36 -10.31
N ASP A 70 -20.45 -4.88 -11.28
CA ASP A 70 -20.85 -3.47 -11.41
C ASP A 70 -21.64 -2.95 -10.17
N GLU A 71 -21.94 -3.83 -9.22
CA GLU A 71 -22.62 -3.58 -7.95
C GLU A 71 -21.70 -2.91 -6.92
N THR A 72 -21.20 -1.71 -7.23
CA THR A 72 -20.54 -0.85 -6.24
C THR A 72 -21.54 0.12 -5.65
N LEU A 73 -21.60 0.22 -4.32
CA LEU A 73 -22.51 1.15 -3.67
C LEU A 73 -22.03 2.58 -3.90
N TRP A 74 -22.96 3.48 -4.26
CA TRP A 74 -22.66 4.88 -4.59
C TRP A 74 -21.96 5.65 -3.46
N TYR A 75 -22.11 5.21 -2.20
CA TYR A 75 -21.48 5.84 -1.05
C TYR A 75 -20.12 5.27 -0.65
N GLN A 76 -19.70 4.15 -1.26
CA GLN A 76 -18.41 3.53 -0.99
C GLN A 76 -17.22 4.50 -1.16
N PRO A 77 -17.08 5.26 -2.27
CA PRO A 77 -15.95 6.19 -2.40
C PRO A 77 -15.99 7.28 -1.34
N TYR A 78 -17.17 7.80 -0.97
CA TYR A 78 -17.27 8.86 0.03
C TYR A 78 -16.88 8.40 1.43
N VAL A 79 -17.24 7.18 1.84
CA VAL A 79 -16.84 6.64 3.15
C VAL A 79 -15.33 6.43 3.21
N ILE A 80 -14.73 5.92 2.13
CA ILE A 80 -13.27 5.73 2.04
C ILE A 80 -12.57 7.09 2.07
N SER A 81 -13.03 8.05 1.25
CA SER A 81 -12.46 9.39 1.22
C SER A 81 -12.63 10.13 2.55
N ALA A 82 -13.77 10.01 3.22
CA ALA A 82 -14.00 10.64 4.51
C ALA A 82 -13.10 10.07 5.61
N SER A 83 -12.94 8.74 5.67
CA SER A 83 -12.05 8.11 6.65
C SER A 83 -10.59 8.46 6.40
N LEU A 84 -10.15 8.50 5.14
CA LEU A 84 -8.81 8.95 4.78
C LEU A 84 -8.61 10.45 5.08
N ALA A 85 -9.61 11.28 4.79
CA ALA A 85 -9.54 12.72 5.05
C ALA A 85 -9.43 13.03 6.55
N ILE A 86 -10.22 12.34 7.40
CA ILE A 86 -10.13 12.48 8.86
C ILE A 86 -8.77 11.99 9.37
N PHE A 87 -8.28 10.87 8.83
CA PHE A 87 -6.95 10.36 9.14
C PHE A 87 -5.85 11.37 8.79
N LEU A 88 -5.88 11.94 7.59
CA LEU A 88 -4.91 12.95 7.14
C LEU A 88 -5.03 14.25 7.93
N LEU A 89 -6.25 14.71 8.21
CA LEU A 89 -6.48 15.91 9.01
C LEU A 89 -5.90 15.73 10.42
N TYR A 90 -6.07 14.54 11.02
CA TYR A 90 -5.41 14.21 12.27
C TYR A 90 -3.88 14.30 12.13
N PHE A 91 -3.28 13.62 11.16
CA PHE A 91 -1.82 13.58 11.01
C PHE A 91 -1.18 14.92 10.63
N CYS A 92 -1.82 15.72 9.79
CA CYS A 92 -1.24 16.94 9.26
C CYS A 92 -1.50 18.19 10.11
N ALA A 93 -2.59 18.23 10.88
CA ALA A 93 -3.01 19.46 11.56
C ALA A 93 -3.31 19.30 13.06
N LEU A 94 -3.88 18.18 13.49
CA LEU A 94 -4.29 17.99 14.89
C LEU A 94 -3.26 17.22 15.73
N ARG A 95 -2.38 16.45 15.11
CA ARG A 95 -1.29 15.74 15.78
C ARG A 95 -0.27 16.78 16.25
N GLU A 96 0.09 16.72 17.53
CA GLU A 96 1.19 17.50 18.07
C GLU A 96 2.45 17.29 17.22
N GLU A 97 3.21 18.36 17.00
CA GLU A 97 4.41 18.35 16.18
C GLU A 97 5.35 17.24 16.66
N SER A 98 5.65 16.31 15.76
CA SER A 98 6.60 15.24 16.06
C SER A 98 8.00 15.83 16.02
N ASP A 99 8.91 15.40 16.89
CA ASP A 99 10.34 15.76 16.84
C ASP A 99 10.95 15.54 15.44
N ILE A 100 10.38 14.60 14.66
CA ILE A 100 10.76 14.34 13.28
C ILE A 100 10.36 15.50 12.37
N ASP A 101 9.15 16.05 12.51
CA ASP A 101 8.67 17.16 11.70
C ASP A 101 9.53 18.41 11.94
N LEU A 102 9.88 18.68 13.21
CA LEU A 102 10.78 19.79 13.59
C LEU A 102 12.20 19.61 13.03
N ARG A 103 12.68 18.37 12.90
CA ARG A 103 13.97 18.05 12.27
C ARG A 103 13.96 18.09 10.74
N LEU A 104 12.78 18.12 10.12
CA LEU A 104 12.65 18.37 8.69
C LEU A 104 12.52 19.88 8.40
N GLU A 105 12.26 20.70 9.40
CA GLU A 105 12.26 22.15 9.27
C GLU A 105 13.69 22.68 9.14
N GLY A 106 13.97 23.45 8.09
CA GLY A 106 15.29 24.03 7.81
C GLY A 106 15.96 23.44 6.57
N ASN A 107 17.25 23.74 6.40
CA ASN A 107 18.00 23.32 5.23
C ASN A 107 18.45 21.85 5.38
N LEU A 108 18.17 21.00 4.39
CA LEU A 108 18.56 19.58 4.40
C LEU A 108 20.07 19.38 4.56
N TYR A 109 20.84 20.32 4.02
CA TYR A 109 22.31 20.30 4.09
C TYR A 109 22.84 20.48 5.52
N GLU A 110 22.09 21.14 6.41
CA GLU A 110 22.47 21.30 7.82
C GLU A 110 22.18 20.04 8.63
N HIS A 111 21.15 19.29 8.23
CA HIS A 111 20.68 18.09 8.94
C HIS A 111 21.44 16.82 8.54
N VAL A 112 21.87 16.73 7.29
CA VAL A 112 22.62 15.57 6.77
C VAL A 112 24.04 16.00 6.43
N SER A 113 24.95 15.77 7.38
CA SER A 113 26.38 16.06 7.19
C SER A 113 26.91 15.36 5.94
N GLY A 114 27.52 16.13 5.02
CA GLY A 114 28.14 15.62 3.79
C GLY A 114 27.22 15.48 2.59
N LEU A 115 25.91 15.73 2.73
CA LEU A 115 24.99 15.68 1.58
C LEU A 115 25.29 16.79 0.56
N GLU A 116 25.60 17.99 1.05
CA GLU A 116 25.98 19.12 0.21
C GLU A 116 27.25 18.82 -0.58
N GLU A 117 28.29 18.30 0.09
CA GLU A 117 29.55 17.92 -0.55
C GLU A 117 29.34 16.90 -1.69
N VAL A 118 28.57 15.85 -1.44
CA VAL A 118 28.31 14.81 -2.46
C VAL A 118 27.56 15.40 -3.65
N GLN A 119 26.53 16.21 -3.40
CA GLN A 119 25.75 16.83 -4.47
C GLN A 119 26.57 17.84 -5.28
N LEU A 120 27.40 18.65 -4.61
CA LEU A 120 28.31 19.58 -5.28
C LEU A 120 29.38 18.85 -6.09
N THR A 121 29.92 17.74 -5.57
CA THR A 121 30.91 16.90 -6.27
C THR A 121 30.33 16.31 -7.55
N VAL A 122 29.10 15.78 -7.50
CA VAL A 122 28.41 15.22 -8.67
C VAL A 122 28.10 16.32 -9.68
N ASN A 123 27.58 17.47 -9.23
CA ASN A 123 27.29 18.60 -10.12
C ASN A 123 28.55 19.19 -10.74
N TYR A 124 29.64 19.30 -9.98
CA TYR A 124 30.94 19.76 -10.48
C TYR A 124 31.47 18.83 -11.57
N ARG A 125 31.42 17.52 -11.34
CA ARG A 125 31.78 16.52 -12.35
C ARG A 125 30.96 16.69 -13.63
N TYR A 126 29.64 16.72 -13.50
CA TYR A 126 28.74 16.86 -14.64
C TYR A 126 29.03 18.14 -15.43
N ASN A 127 29.17 19.28 -14.75
CA ASN A 127 29.44 20.56 -15.40
C ASN A 127 30.81 20.59 -16.08
N LYS A 128 31.83 19.95 -15.49
CA LYS A 128 33.17 19.82 -16.09
C LYS A 128 33.16 18.98 -17.36
N GLU A 129 32.38 17.90 -17.38
CA GLU A 129 32.20 17.05 -18.57
C GLU A 129 31.44 17.78 -19.70
N HIS A 130 30.52 18.69 -19.34
CA HIS A 130 29.67 19.40 -20.30
C HIS A 130 30.15 20.83 -20.63
N GLY A 131 31.29 21.28 -20.09
CA GLY A 131 31.87 22.59 -20.35
C GLY A 131 31.05 23.77 -19.80
N LEU A 132 30.27 23.56 -18.75
CA LEU A 132 29.46 24.58 -18.07
C LEU A 132 30.26 25.30 -16.98
N ASP A 133 29.80 26.48 -16.54
CA ASP A 133 30.50 27.26 -15.51
C ASP A 133 30.49 26.53 -14.14
N THR A 134 31.67 26.44 -13.50
CA THR A 134 31.92 25.70 -12.25
C THR A 134 32.30 26.59 -11.06
N LYS A 135 32.34 27.92 -11.26
CA LYS A 135 32.89 28.87 -10.27
C LYS A 135 32.16 28.85 -8.94
N GLU A 136 30.84 28.70 -8.95
CA GLU A 136 30.03 28.71 -7.73
C GLU A 136 30.21 27.43 -6.90
N GLN A 137 30.31 26.30 -7.59
CA GLN A 137 30.52 24.97 -7.02
C GLN A 137 31.91 24.89 -6.39
N GLU A 138 32.94 25.40 -7.08
CA GLU A 138 34.30 25.47 -6.56
C GLU A 138 34.40 26.36 -5.31
N ARG A 139 33.70 27.51 -5.31
CA ARG A 139 33.67 28.40 -4.13
C ARG A 139 33.06 27.68 -2.93
N ARG A 140 31.91 27.03 -3.10
CA ARG A 140 31.23 26.30 -2.02
C ARG A 140 32.01 25.07 -1.55
N LEU A 141 32.63 24.31 -2.46
CA LEU A 141 33.51 23.19 -2.09
C LEU A 141 34.72 23.63 -1.26
N ARG A 142 35.29 24.81 -1.56
CA ARG A 142 36.37 25.40 -0.74
C ARG A 142 35.87 25.86 0.64
N GLU A 143 34.67 26.42 0.73
CA GLU A 143 34.05 26.80 2.01
C GLU A 143 33.82 25.58 2.91
N LEU A 144 33.51 24.42 2.31
CA LEU A 144 33.36 23.14 3.02
C LEU A 144 34.70 22.46 3.36
N GLY A 145 35.85 23.03 2.92
CA GLY A 145 37.18 22.51 3.22
C GLY A 145 37.61 21.30 2.36
N VAL A 146 36.93 21.06 1.24
CA VAL A 146 37.24 19.94 0.33
C VAL A 146 38.40 20.33 -0.59
N ASP A 147 39.43 19.48 -0.66
CA ASP A 147 40.57 19.68 -1.55
C ASP A 147 40.18 19.41 -3.00
N LEU A 148 39.99 20.49 -3.76
CA LEU A 148 39.73 20.45 -5.21
C LEU A 148 40.80 19.66 -5.98
N SER A 149 42.06 19.71 -5.54
CA SER A 149 43.17 18.98 -6.16
C SER A 149 43.00 17.46 -6.07
N GLN A 150 42.51 16.96 -4.94
CA GLN A 150 42.22 15.55 -4.75
C GLN A 150 41.00 15.11 -5.57
N LEU A 151 40.01 15.99 -5.69
CA LEU A 151 38.78 15.75 -6.42
C LEU A 151 39.04 15.71 -7.94
N ASP A 152 39.86 16.62 -8.45
CA ASP A 152 40.34 16.60 -9.83
C ASP A 152 41.22 15.39 -10.12
N ALA A 153 42.09 14.98 -9.19
CA ALA A 153 42.88 13.76 -9.32
C ALA A 153 42.00 12.50 -9.40
N LYS A 154 40.92 12.43 -8.61
CA LYS A 154 39.94 11.34 -8.68
C LYS A 154 39.16 11.34 -10.00
N LEU A 155 38.80 12.52 -10.51
CA LEU A 155 38.14 12.66 -11.81
C LEU A 155 39.06 12.25 -12.97
N ALA A 156 40.36 12.56 -12.89
CA ALA A 156 41.32 12.20 -13.92
C ALA A 156 41.71 10.71 -13.90
N ALA A 157 41.53 10.04 -12.75
CA ALA A 157 41.83 8.63 -12.57
C ALA A 157 40.67 7.69 -12.98
N GLN A 158 39.50 8.24 -13.33
CA GLN A 158 38.29 7.50 -13.66
C GLN A 158 37.95 7.62 -15.14
#